data_AF-A0A832SGH7-F1
#
_entry.id   AF-A0A832SGH7-F1
#
_cell.length_a   1.000
_cell.length_b   1.000
_cell.length_c   1.000
_cell.angle_alpha   90.00
_cell.angle_beta   90.00
_cell.angle_gamma   90.00
#
_symmetry.space_group_name_H-M   'P 1'
#
loop_
_entity.id
_entity.type
_entity.pdbx_description
1 polymer ?
#
loop_
_entity_poly.entity_id
_entity_poly.type
_entity_poly.pdbx_seq_one_letter_code
_entity_poly.pdbx_strand_id
1 'polypeptide(L)'
;MNPDENNELIEEDLSLSEFLVPDTPEIKEIKSIYNKEYEYSDYLSEIEFSIADYYYNANRKVTDKDVIRALKNIKENRDKPINFFEKPLEKEIVKSLLEPLEENLLYDHEFTLVLDYVLWSIDNRSWLEDKQAYVKWITYVLDFFSEAEEKKYESKFKRFARKMGISGAQVDMLLMKKEAEDFFDEDDIFGEGGLLEELALEDILEEDRVADDLETGFFLMTEDEKFDFLLDKGPDYVELVQDYVMGLAEKEEFEKIQDFYKKFNEKHEDFFPLHFIVGSAYLNSDPAQAISYFEKTLKATENSEEFPPEMREELKRNMDLLTSLLLEEATEKVEEKATESKKGKKTCKSGKKISKKSFENKADS
;
A
#
# COMPACT_ATOMS: atom_id res chain seq x y z
N MET A 1 51.82 5.99 -44.79
CA MET A 1 51.50 6.31 -43.39
C MET A 1 50.01 6.06 -43.26
N ASN A 2 49.63 5.15 -42.36
CA ASN A 2 48.27 4.63 -42.29
C ASN A 2 47.27 5.73 -41.93
N PRO A 3 46.04 5.66 -42.49
CA PRO A 3 44.94 6.57 -42.20
C PRO A 3 44.17 6.09 -40.97
N ASP A 4 43.46 7.01 -40.32
CA ASP A 4 42.34 6.75 -39.41
C ASP A 4 42.64 5.87 -38.19
N GLU A 5 43.33 6.45 -37.19
CA GLU A 5 43.06 6.09 -35.79
C GLU A 5 41.69 6.68 -35.43
N ASN A 6 40.62 5.99 -35.81
CA ASN A 6 39.34 6.10 -35.12
C ASN A 6 39.58 5.64 -33.67
N ASN A 7 39.84 6.59 -32.78
CA ASN A 7 39.62 6.40 -31.36
C ASN A 7 38.11 6.29 -31.14
N GLU A 8 37.53 5.14 -31.48
CA GLU A 8 36.30 4.68 -30.83
C GLU A 8 36.69 4.54 -29.36
N LEU A 9 36.37 5.55 -28.54
CA LEU A 9 36.30 5.38 -27.10
C LEU A 9 35.40 4.17 -26.89
N ILE A 10 35.98 3.08 -26.36
CA ILE A 10 35.21 1.90 -26.01
C ILE A 10 34.29 2.39 -24.90
N GLU A 11 32.99 2.50 -25.16
CA GLU A 11 31.99 2.97 -24.18
C GLU A 11 32.17 2.26 -22.82
N GLU A 12 32.64 1.02 -22.83
CA GLU A 12 32.90 0.24 -21.62
C GLU A 12 34.01 0.78 -20.69
N ASP A 13 34.87 1.68 -21.17
CA ASP A 13 35.92 2.34 -20.39
C ASP A 13 35.44 3.65 -19.74
N LEU A 14 34.28 4.18 -20.15
CA LEU A 14 33.66 5.38 -19.57
C LEU A 14 32.92 5.03 -18.27
N SER A 15 32.78 6.01 -17.38
CA SER A 15 31.95 5.91 -16.17
C SER A 15 30.60 6.62 -16.35
N LEU A 16 29.56 6.17 -15.64
CA LEU A 16 28.26 6.86 -15.64
C LEU A 16 28.40 8.33 -15.19
N SER A 17 29.30 8.60 -14.24
CA SER A 17 29.55 9.94 -13.73
C SER A 17 30.05 10.94 -14.78
N GLU A 18 30.66 10.46 -15.87
CA GLU A 18 31.13 11.32 -16.96
C GLU A 18 29.99 11.88 -17.81
N PHE A 19 28.81 11.22 -17.77
CA PHE A 19 27.59 11.68 -18.43
C PHE A 19 26.75 12.60 -17.54
N LEU A 20 27.08 12.70 -16.25
CA LEU A 20 26.34 13.50 -15.27
C LEU A 20 26.88 14.93 -15.17
N VAL A 21 25.97 15.89 -15.03
CA VAL A 21 26.32 17.28 -14.82
C VAL A 21 26.70 17.51 -13.35
N PRO A 22 27.77 18.27 -13.05
CA PRO A 22 28.10 18.66 -11.68
C PRO A 22 26.97 19.45 -11.02
N ASP A 23 26.61 19.08 -9.80
CA ASP A 23 25.55 19.71 -9.03
C ASP A 23 25.73 21.23 -8.84
N THR A 24 24.62 21.96 -8.88
CA THR A 24 24.52 23.33 -8.36
C THR A 24 23.95 23.33 -6.94
N PRO A 25 24.09 24.43 -6.16
CA PRO A 25 23.46 24.55 -4.85
C PRO A 25 21.95 24.30 -4.89
N GLU A 26 21.26 24.81 -5.91
CA GLU A 26 19.81 24.69 -6.08
C GLU A 26 19.40 23.23 -6.32
N ILE A 27 20.16 22.50 -7.14
CA ILE A 27 19.89 21.09 -7.40
C ILE A 27 20.03 20.25 -6.13
N LYS A 28 20.98 20.58 -5.25
CA LYS A 28 21.16 19.89 -3.95
C LYS A 28 20.02 20.12 -2.96
N GLU A 29 19.18 21.13 -3.19
CA GLU A 29 18.00 21.38 -2.35
C GLU A 29 16.83 20.45 -2.70
N ILE A 30 16.84 19.81 -3.87
CA ILE A 30 15.82 18.83 -4.27
C ILE A 30 15.94 17.61 -3.35
N LYS A 31 14.89 17.28 -2.60
CA LYS A 31 14.91 16.14 -1.67
C LYS A 31 14.34 14.85 -2.26
N SER A 32 13.45 14.98 -3.22
CA SER A 32 12.70 13.87 -3.82
C SER A 32 12.20 14.25 -5.21
N ILE A 33 12.01 13.24 -6.06
CA ILE A 33 11.38 13.37 -7.37
C ILE A 33 9.91 12.92 -7.39
N TYR A 34 9.34 12.65 -6.21
CA TYR A 34 7.92 12.30 -6.06
C TYR A 34 7.02 13.43 -6.60
N ASN A 35 5.97 13.07 -7.34
CA ASN A 35 5.10 13.96 -8.13
C ASN A 35 5.80 14.72 -9.27
N LYS A 36 7.06 14.38 -9.55
CA LYS A 36 7.84 14.87 -10.69
C LYS A 36 8.34 13.73 -11.56
N GLU A 37 7.76 12.54 -11.44
CA GLU A 37 8.20 11.32 -12.13
C GLU A 37 8.26 11.53 -13.64
N TYR A 38 7.34 12.33 -14.19
CA TYR A 38 7.31 12.69 -15.61
C TYR A 38 8.59 13.42 -16.06
N GLU A 39 9.21 14.25 -15.21
CA GLU A 39 10.46 14.96 -15.55
C GLU A 39 11.66 13.99 -15.62
N TYR A 40 11.58 12.84 -14.94
CA TYR A 40 12.63 11.84 -14.88
C TYR A 40 12.24 10.54 -15.61
N SER A 41 11.18 10.58 -16.43
CA SER A 41 10.56 9.39 -17.00
C SER A 41 11.52 8.60 -17.87
N ASP A 42 12.40 9.27 -18.61
CA ASP A 42 13.35 8.62 -19.52
C ASP A 42 14.31 7.72 -18.72
N TYR A 43 14.82 8.21 -17.59
CA TYR A 43 15.72 7.42 -16.73
C TYR A 43 14.99 6.34 -15.95
N LEU A 44 13.81 6.67 -15.39
CA LEU A 44 12.99 5.72 -14.63
C LEU A 44 12.56 4.55 -15.53
N SER A 45 12.08 4.85 -16.74
CA SER A 45 11.64 3.86 -17.72
C SER A 45 12.78 2.92 -18.09
N GLU A 46 13.98 3.42 -18.36
CA GLU A 46 15.12 2.56 -18.73
C GLU A 46 15.56 1.64 -17.59
N ILE A 47 15.56 2.13 -16.35
CA ILE A 47 15.85 1.29 -15.18
C ILE A 47 14.79 0.21 -15.01
N GLU A 48 13.51 0.59 -15.05
CA GLU A 48 12.38 -0.30 -14.86
C GLU A 48 12.27 -1.36 -15.97
N PHE A 49 12.45 -0.94 -17.22
CA PHE A 49 12.51 -1.80 -18.39
C PHE A 49 13.65 -2.81 -18.27
N SER A 50 14.86 -2.36 -17.91
CA SER A 50 16.02 -3.26 -17.73
C SER A 50 15.79 -4.32 -16.66
N ILE A 51 15.11 -3.95 -15.56
CA ILE A 51 14.75 -4.89 -14.50
C ILE A 51 13.73 -5.92 -15.00
N ALA A 52 12.68 -5.45 -15.68
CA ALA A 52 11.61 -6.30 -16.22
C ALA A 52 12.14 -7.26 -17.30
N ASP A 53 12.90 -6.74 -18.27
CA ASP A 53 13.51 -7.52 -19.34
C ASP A 53 14.45 -8.59 -18.78
N TYR A 54 15.36 -8.19 -17.88
CA TYR A 54 16.27 -9.13 -17.25
C TYR A 54 15.54 -10.23 -16.48
N TYR A 55 14.49 -9.89 -15.72
CA TYR A 55 13.65 -10.89 -15.05
C TYR A 55 12.98 -11.82 -16.06
N TYR A 56 12.36 -11.26 -17.09
CA TYR A 56 11.49 -11.99 -18.00
C TYR A 56 12.26 -12.88 -18.98
N ASN A 57 13.30 -12.33 -19.62
CA ASN A 57 14.05 -12.94 -20.71
C ASN A 57 15.32 -13.67 -20.24
N ALA A 58 16.00 -13.19 -19.19
CA ALA A 58 17.28 -13.76 -18.75
C ALA A 58 17.16 -14.62 -17.48
N ASN A 59 16.48 -14.15 -16.43
CA ASN A 59 16.51 -14.79 -15.11
C ASN A 59 15.24 -14.59 -14.28
N ARG A 60 14.28 -15.52 -14.42
CA ARG A 60 13.03 -15.56 -13.63
C ARG A 60 13.19 -15.77 -12.12
N LYS A 61 14.42 -15.99 -11.63
CA LYS A 61 14.74 -16.17 -10.21
C LYS A 61 15.30 -14.91 -9.55
N VAL A 62 15.52 -13.83 -10.30
CA VAL A 62 15.98 -12.57 -9.70
C VAL A 62 14.95 -12.10 -8.67
N THR A 63 15.43 -11.63 -7.51
CA THR A 63 14.60 -11.16 -6.41
C THR A 63 14.68 -9.65 -6.25
N ASP A 64 13.71 -9.07 -5.56
CA ASP A 64 13.73 -7.63 -5.24
C ASP A 64 15.01 -7.26 -4.45
N LYS A 65 15.51 -8.18 -3.62
CA LYS A 65 16.80 -8.01 -2.91
C LYS A 65 18.01 -7.96 -3.84
N ASP A 66 17.96 -8.65 -4.97
CA ASP A 66 19.04 -8.61 -5.96
C ASP A 66 19.00 -7.29 -6.73
N VAL A 67 17.80 -6.80 -7.06
CA VAL A 67 17.59 -5.47 -7.66
C VAL A 67 18.09 -4.37 -6.71
N ILE A 68 17.69 -4.40 -5.44
CA ILE A 68 18.17 -3.44 -4.43
C ILE A 68 19.71 -3.43 -4.37
N ARG A 69 20.34 -4.62 -4.40
CA ARG A 69 21.80 -4.73 -4.38
C ARG A 69 22.43 -4.13 -5.63
N ALA A 70 21.83 -4.35 -6.80
CA ALA A 70 22.32 -3.80 -8.06
C ALA A 70 22.22 -2.26 -8.06
N LEU A 71 21.05 -1.71 -7.75
CA LEU A 71 20.82 -0.26 -7.71
C LEU A 71 21.73 0.45 -6.69
N LYS A 72 21.92 -0.13 -5.50
CA LYS A 72 22.87 0.40 -4.51
C LYS A 72 24.32 0.36 -5.00
N ASN A 73 24.72 -0.73 -5.66
CA ASN A 73 26.07 -0.84 -6.22
C ASN A 73 26.31 0.20 -7.31
N ILE A 74 25.33 0.42 -8.20
CA ILE A 74 25.37 1.46 -9.24
C ILE A 74 25.45 2.85 -8.61
N LYS A 75 24.57 3.15 -7.65
CA LYS A 75 24.57 4.42 -6.91
C LYS A 75 25.93 4.72 -6.27
N GLU A 76 26.54 3.74 -5.60
CA GLU A 76 27.80 3.91 -4.88
C GLU A 76 29.05 3.93 -5.78
N ASN A 77 28.99 3.34 -6.99
CA ASN A 77 30.16 3.13 -7.85
C ASN A 77 29.98 3.71 -9.27
N ARG A 78 29.09 4.69 -9.45
CA ARG A 78 28.86 5.36 -10.75
C ARG A 78 30.10 6.07 -11.33
N ASP A 79 31.11 6.33 -10.50
CA ASP A 79 32.42 6.85 -10.88
C ASP A 79 33.36 5.78 -11.46
N LYS A 80 32.98 4.50 -11.37
CA LYS A 80 33.77 3.40 -11.94
C LYS A 80 33.44 3.21 -13.42
N PRO A 81 34.42 2.72 -14.21
CA PRO A 81 34.16 2.33 -15.59
C PRO A 81 33.03 1.32 -15.68
N ILE A 82 32.23 1.34 -16.74
CA ILE A 82 31.09 0.44 -16.95
C ILE A 82 31.51 -1.05 -16.83
N ASN A 83 32.73 -1.38 -17.24
CA ASN A 83 33.30 -2.73 -17.08
C ASN A 83 33.49 -3.20 -15.63
N PHE A 84 33.42 -2.32 -14.64
CA PHE A 84 33.42 -2.67 -13.21
C PHE A 84 32.20 -3.49 -12.80
N PHE A 85 31.04 -3.25 -13.42
CA PHE A 85 29.79 -3.91 -13.08
C PHE A 85 29.75 -5.32 -13.68
N GLU A 86 30.26 -6.33 -12.96
CA GLU A 86 30.32 -7.68 -13.52
C GLU A 86 28.99 -8.43 -13.52
N LYS A 87 28.03 -8.04 -12.65
CA LYS A 87 26.77 -8.77 -12.53
C LYS A 87 25.85 -8.48 -13.72
N PRO A 88 25.20 -9.48 -14.32
CA PRO A 88 24.37 -9.29 -15.50
C PRO A 88 23.28 -8.22 -15.36
N LEU A 89 22.53 -8.21 -14.24
CA LEU A 89 21.52 -7.17 -13.99
C LEU A 89 22.12 -5.77 -13.87
N GLU A 90 23.28 -5.64 -13.24
CA GLU A 90 23.96 -4.34 -13.11
C GLU A 90 24.40 -3.83 -14.49
N LYS A 91 24.94 -4.72 -15.34
CA LYS A 91 25.29 -4.38 -16.72
C LYS A 91 24.09 -3.93 -17.53
N GLU A 92 22.97 -4.62 -17.40
CA GLU A 92 21.74 -4.27 -18.13
C GLU A 92 21.30 -2.86 -17.78
N ILE A 93 21.12 -2.57 -16.49
CA ILE A 93 20.68 -1.26 -16.02
C ILE A 93 21.68 -0.15 -16.42
N VAL A 94 22.98 -0.39 -16.23
CA VAL A 94 24.01 0.60 -16.56
C VAL A 94 24.05 0.90 -18.06
N LYS A 95 23.90 -0.11 -18.91
CA LYS A 95 23.91 0.07 -20.37
C LYS A 95 22.68 0.82 -20.86
N SER A 96 21.49 0.47 -20.35
CA SER A 96 20.25 1.14 -20.75
C SER A 96 20.21 2.61 -20.32
N LEU A 97 20.98 2.99 -19.29
CA LEU A 97 21.10 4.38 -18.86
C LEU A 97 22.04 5.24 -19.72
N LEU A 98 22.84 4.68 -20.63
CA LEU A 98 23.81 5.47 -21.40
C LEU A 98 23.13 6.43 -22.37
N GLU A 99 22.22 5.92 -23.20
CA GLU A 99 21.47 6.72 -24.18
C GLU A 99 20.71 7.89 -23.54
N PRO A 100 19.84 7.71 -22.52
CA PRO A 100 19.11 8.84 -21.93
C PRO A 100 20.04 9.83 -21.21
N LEU A 101 21.20 9.41 -20.69
CA LEU A 101 22.18 10.31 -20.07
C LEU A 101 23.00 11.09 -21.11
N GLU A 102 23.17 10.56 -22.34
CA GLU A 102 23.78 11.28 -23.45
C GLU A 102 22.83 12.30 -24.07
N GLU A 103 21.55 11.94 -24.19
CA GLU A 103 20.53 12.78 -24.83
C GLU A 103 20.01 13.89 -23.92
N ASN A 104 19.79 13.58 -22.64
CA ASN A 104 19.19 14.49 -21.66
C ASN A 104 20.13 14.72 -20.48
N LEU A 105 20.30 16.00 -20.11
CA LEU A 105 21.14 16.40 -19.00
C LEU A 105 20.52 15.98 -17.66
N LEU A 106 21.29 15.26 -16.85
CA LEU A 106 20.93 14.91 -15.47
C LEU A 106 22.07 15.28 -14.52
N TYR A 107 21.73 15.89 -13.39
CA TYR A 107 22.73 16.22 -12.38
C TYR A 107 23.05 15.00 -11.50
N ASP A 108 24.25 14.98 -10.92
CA ASP A 108 24.72 13.86 -10.08
C ASP A 108 23.81 13.55 -8.88
N HIS A 109 23.30 14.61 -8.24
CA HIS A 109 22.33 14.50 -7.15
C HIS A 109 20.97 13.96 -7.63
N GLU A 110 20.46 14.42 -8.77
CA GLU A 110 19.19 13.95 -9.33
C GLU A 110 19.27 12.49 -9.76
N PHE A 111 20.39 12.06 -10.37
CA PHE A 111 20.64 10.65 -10.65
C PHE A 111 20.54 9.77 -9.40
N THR A 112 21.03 10.30 -8.27
CA THR A 112 20.88 9.62 -6.98
C THR A 112 19.40 9.51 -6.57
N LEU A 113 18.62 10.57 -6.76
CA LEU A 113 17.19 10.58 -6.45
C LEU A 113 16.38 9.62 -7.34
N VAL A 114 16.73 9.51 -8.63
CA VAL A 114 16.11 8.54 -9.56
C VAL A 114 16.29 7.11 -9.04
N LEU A 115 17.51 6.73 -8.65
CA LEU A 115 17.77 5.40 -8.09
C LEU A 115 17.05 5.20 -6.73
N ASP A 116 17.00 6.23 -5.91
CA ASP A 116 16.29 6.19 -4.63
C ASP A 116 14.78 6.04 -4.79
N TYR A 117 14.19 6.65 -5.82
CA TYR A 117 12.77 6.49 -6.15
C TYR A 117 12.42 5.05 -6.51
N VAL A 118 13.24 4.39 -7.33
CA VAL A 118 13.05 2.97 -7.66
C VAL A 118 13.21 2.09 -6.42
N LEU A 119 14.20 2.39 -5.56
CA LEU A 119 14.38 1.69 -4.28
C LEU A 119 13.17 1.85 -3.35
N TRP A 120 12.60 3.05 -3.28
CA TRP A 120 11.37 3.34 -2.54
C TRP A 120 10.17 2.60 -3.11
N SER A 121 10.04 2.56 -4.44
CA SER A 121 8.98 1.80 -5.14
C SER A 121 9.05 0.30 -4.87
N ILE A 122 10.25 -0.26 -4.67
CA ILE A 122 10.44 -1.65 -4.23
C ILE A 122 9.93 -1.82 -2.80
N ASP A 123 10.30 -0.92 -1.88
CA ASP A 123 9.94 -1.01 -0.46
C ASP A 123 8.42 -0.88 -0.24
N ASN A 124 7.76 0.02 -0.99
CA ASN A 124 6.31 0.20 -0.98
C ASN A 124 5.50 -1.04 -1.40
N ARG A 125 6.16 -2.05 -1.97
CA ARG A 125 5.52 -3.32 -2.37
C ARG A 125 5.93 -4.49 -1.48
N SER A 126 6.71 -4.24 -0.43
CA SER A 126 7.20 -5.27 0.50
C SER A 126 6.09 -5.94 1.33
N TRP A 127 4.91 -5.32 1.42
CA TRP A 127 3.70 -5.89 2.04
C TRP A 127 3.13 -7.09 1.25
N LEU A 128 3.44 -7.20 -0.04
CA LEU A 128 3.22 -8.43 -0.79
C LEU A 128 4.28 -9.41 -0.31
N GLU A 129 3.88 -10.45 0.43
CA GLU A 129 4.76 -11.50 0.99
C GLU A 129 5.41 -12.41 -0.10
N ASP A 130 5.97 -11.80 -1.15
CA ASP A 130 6.67 -12.41 -2.27
C ASP A 130 8.08 -11.78 -2.35
N LYS A 131 9.11 -12.59 -2.59
CA LYS A 131 10.49 -12.09 -2.74
C LYS A 131 10.72 -11.38 -4.08
N GLN A 132 9.69 -11.36 -4.91
CA GLN A 132 9.68 -10.85 -6.27
C GLN A 132 8.45 -9.95 -6.48
N ALA A 133 8.02 -9.24 -5.44
CA ALA A 133 6.84 -8.39 -5.47
C ALA A 133 7.00 -7.27 -6.50
N TYR A 134 8.09 -6.50 -6.40
CA TYR A 134 8.37 -5.41 -7.32
C TYR A 134 8.70 -5.93 -8.72
N VAL A 135 9.62 -6.89 -8.86
CA VAL A 135 10.04 -7.34 -10.19
C VAL A 135 8.87 -7.95 -10.99
N LYS A 136 7.96 -8.69 -10.35
CA LYS A 136 6.76 -9.20 -11.05
C LYS A 136 5.76 -8.11 -11.35
N TRP A 137 5.64 -7.11 -10.48
CA TRP A 137 4.76 -5.97 -10.70
C TRP A 137 5.22 -5.15 -11.91
N ILE A 138 6.50 -4.76 -11.98
CA ILE A 138 6.99 -3.97 -13.11
C ILE A 138 6.97 -4.77 -14.42
N THR A 139 7.25 -6.08 -14.36
CA THR A 139 7.10 -6.99 -15.52
C THR A 139 5.64 -7.07 -15.99
N TYR A 140 4.69 -6.96 -15.07
CA TYR A 140 3.27 -6.92 -15.38
C TYR A 140 2.85 -5.57 -15.99
N VAL A 141 3.27 -4.44 -15.37
CA VAL A 141 2.94 -3.09 -15.84
C VAL A 141 3.52 -2.79 -17.22
N LEU A 142 4.70 -3.31 -17.52
CA LEU A 142 5.34 -3.15 -18.84
C LEU A 142 4.91 -4.22 -19.86
N ASP A 143 3.80 -4.93 -19.62
CA ASP A 143 3.20 -5.90 -20.54
C ASP A 143 4.13 -7.03 -21.04
N PHE A 144 5.14 -7.41 -20.25
CA PHE A 144 6.00 -8.55 -20.60
C PHE A 144 5.29 -9.89 -20.45
N PHE A 145 4.32 -10.00 -19.52
CA PHE A 145 3.61 -11.24 -19.25
C PHE A 145 2.68 -11.65 -20.40
N SER A 146 2.65 -12.96 -20.68
CA SER A 146 1.57 -13.52 -21.50
C SER A 146 0.22 -13.39 -20.79
N GLU A 147 -0.90 -13.37 -21.52
CA GLU A 147 -2.25 -13.30 -20.95
C GLU A 147 -2.50 -14.33 -19.82
N ALA A 148 -1.90 -15.52 -19.93
CA ALA A 148 -2.03 -16.58 -18.93
C ALA A 148 -1.24 -16.29 -17.65
N GLU A 149 -0.05 -15.68 -17.77
CA GLU A 149 0.77 -15.25 -16.64
C GLU A 149 0.14 -14.05 -15.93
N GLU A 150 -0.37 -13.12 -16.72
CA GLU A 150 -1.05 -11.91 -16.30
C GLU A 150 -2.29 -12.21 -15.44
N LYS A 151 -3.23 -13.01 -15.96
CA LYS A 151 -4.41 -13.47 -15.20
C LYS A 151 -4.03 -14.18 -13.89
N LYS A 152 -2.93 -14.95 -13.92
CA LYS A 152 -2.42 -15.66 -12.75
C LYS A 152 -1.79 -14.71 -11.74
N TYR A 153 -1.10 -13.67 -12.19
CA TYR A 153 -0.53 -12.62 -11.34
C TYR A 153 -1.65 -11.81 -10.68
N GLU A 154 -2.58 -11.26 -11.46
CA GLU A 154 -3.73 -10.49 -10.96
C GLU A 154 -4.56 -11.28 -9.94
N SER A 155 -4.87 -12.54 -10.23
CA SER A 155 -5.64 -13.39 -9.31
C SER A 155 -4.94 -13.57 -7.97
N LYS A 156 -3.60 -13.66 -7.97
CA LYS A 156 -2.82 -13.73 -6.73
C LYS A 156 -2.79 -12.39 -6.02
N PHE A 157 -2.53 -11.32 -6.76
CA PHE A 157 -2.47 -9.95 -6.24
C PHE A 157 -3.80 -9.56 -5.57
N LYS A 158 -4.92 -9.69 -6.29
CA LYS A 158 -6.29 -9.45 -5.79
C LYS A 158 -6.58 -10.26 -4.52
N ARG A 159 -6.12 -11.52 -4.45
CA ARG A 159 -6.29 -12.35 -3.25
C ARG A 159 -5.45 -11.85 -2.07
N PHE A 160 -4.24 -11.37 -2.29
CA PHE A 160 -3.41 -10.78 -1.22
C PHE A 160 -3.99 -9.46 -0.74
N ALA A 161 -4.34 -8.57 -1.66
CA ALA A 161 -4.92 -7.28 -1.35
C ALA A 161 -6.22 -7.39 -0.54
N ARG A 162 -7.11 -8.33 -0.88
CA ARG A 162 -8.32 -8.63 -0.08
C ARG A 162 -8.00 -9.06 1.36
N LYS A 163 -6.90 -9.78 1.59
CA LYS A 163 -6.49 -10.16 2.95
C LYS A 163 -5.99 -8.97 3.76
N MET A 164 -5.48 -7.95 3.08
CA MET A 164 -4.99 -6.71 3.66
C MET A 164 -6.07 -5.63 3.73
N GLY A 165 -7.35 -5.96 3.47
CA GLY A 165 -8.45 -4.99 3.51
C GLY A 165 -8.48 -3.98 2.36
N ILE A 166 -7.61 -4.11 1.36
CA ILE A 166 -7.53 -3.19 0.22
C ILE A 166 -8.76 -3.40 -0.69
N SER A 167 -9.43 -2.30 -1.03
CA SER A 167 -10.65 -2.31 -1.85
C SER A 167 -10.35 -2.73 -3.30
N GLY A 168 -11.38 -3.21 -4.01
CA GLY A 168 -11.24 -3.58 -5.42
C GLY A 168 -10.70 -2.44 -6.30
N ALA A 169 -11.20 -1.22 -6.08
CA ALA A 169 -10.76 -0.02 -6.79
C ALA A 169 -9.28 0.31 -6.53
N GLN A 170 -8.84 0.24 -5.26
CA GLN A 170 -7.44 0.42 -4.89
C GLN A 170 -6.54 -0.65 -5.52
N VAL A 171 -7.04 -1.89 -5.64
CA VAL A 171 -6.29 -2.95 -6.32
C VAL A 171 -6.11 -2.68 -7.80
N ASP A 172 -7.15 -2.22 -8.48
CA ASP A 172 -7.06 -1.93 -9.91
C ASP A 172 -6.13 -0.71 -10.17
N MET A 173 -6.13 0.28 -9.26
CA MET A 173 -5.14 1.38 -9.27
C MET A 173 -3.70 0.85 -9.09
N LEU A 174 -3.47 -0.02 -8.11
CA LEU A 174 -2.14 -0.62 -7.87
C LEU A 174 -1.68 -1.52 -9.02
N LEU A 175 -2.60 -2.05 -9.83
CA LEU A 175 -2.31 -2.82 -11.03
C LEU A 175 -2.10 -1.91 -12.26
N MET A 176 -2.27 -0.59 -12.16
CA MET A 176 -2.00 0.35 -13.27
C MET A 176 -2.73 -0.02 -14.58
N LYS A 177 -3.89 -0.66 -14.50
CA LYS A 177 -4.57 -1.29 -15.64
C LYS A 177 -5.74 -0.52 -16.23
N LYS A 178 -6.05 0.61 -15.61
CA LYS A 178 -7.03 1.58 -16.07
C LYS A 178 -6.33 2.93 -16.10
N GLU A 179 -6.48 3.65 -17.21
CA GLU A 179 -6.12 5.06 -17.24
C GLU A 179 -6.96 5.78 -16.17
N ALA A 180 -6.43 6.84 -15.56
CA ALA A 180 -7.19 7.60 -14.55
C ALA A 180 -8.56 8.02 -15.10
N GLU A 181 -8.66 8.24 -16.42
CA GLU A 181 -9.89 8.56 -17.16
C GLU A 181 -10.92 7.40 -17.18
N ASP A 182 -10.49 6.13 -17.19
CA ASP A 182 -11.37 4.93 -17.17
C ASP A 182 -11.95 4.60 -15.77
N PHE A 183 -11.58 5.38 -14.75
CA PHE A 183 -12.25 5.37 -13.44
C PHE A 183 -13.46 6.31 -13.39
N PHE A 184 -13.56 7.23 -14.35
CA PHE A 184 -14.64 8.23 -14.44
C PHE A 184 -15.69 7.90 -15.51
N ASP A 185 -15.58 6.75 -16.18
CA ASP A 185 -16.72 6.18 -16.89
C ASP A 185 -17.69 5.57 -15.87
N GLU A 186 -18.64 6.42 -15.49
CA GLU A 186 -20.01 6.14 -15.07
C GLU A 186 -20.38 4.65 -15.15
N ASP A 187 -20.44 3.96 -14.01
CA ASP A 187 -21.61 3.11 -13.67
C ASP A 187 -21.49 2.28 -12.38
N ASP A 188 -20.32 2.06 -11.75
CA ASP A 188 -20.25 0.97 -10.73
C ASP A 188 -19.72 1.32 -9.32
N ILE A 189 -19.38 2.58 -9.01
CA ILE A 189 -19.04 2.99 -7.61
C ILE A 189 -19.67 4.35 -7.21
N PHE A 190 -20.05 5.19 -8.19
CA PHE A 190 -20.64 6.53 -8.00
C PHE A 190 -22.04 6.67 -8.65
N GLY A 191 -22.82 5.59 -8.69
CA GLY A 191 -24.19 5.63 -9.21
C GLY A 191 -25.15 6.37 -8.26
N GLU A 192 -25.73 7.46 -8.77
CA GLU A 192 -26.84 8.30 -8.29
C GLU A 192 -27.37 7.96 -6.88
N GLY A 193 -26.94 8.74 -5.87
CA GLY A 193 -27.43 8.66 -4.48
C GLY A 193 -26.40 8.27 -3.41
N GLY A 194 -25.10 8.41 -3.70
CA GLY A 194 -24.03 8.22 -2.72
C GLY A 194 -23.82 9.46 -1.83
N LEU A 195 -23.58 9.22 -0.54
CA LEU A 195 -23.43 10.13 0.62
C LEU A 195 -22.47 11.34 0.45
N LEU A 196 -21.83 11.50 -0.70
CA LEU A 196 -20.86 12.56 -1.02
C LEU A 196 -21.23 13.38 -2.27
N GLU A 197 -22.37 13.12 -2.91
CA GLU A 197 -22.77 13.82 -4.14
C GLU A 197 -23.25 15.27 -3.87
N GLU A 198 -23.45 15.66 -2.61
CA GLU A 198 -23.88 17.02 -2.23
C GLU A 198 -22.81 17.85 -1.52
N LEU A 199 -21.56 17.37 -1.49
CA LEU A 199 -20.39 18.23 -1.29
C LEU A 199 -19.70 18.34 -2.64
N ALA A 200 -20.11 19.34 -3.43
CA ALA A 200 -19.58 19.61 -4.76
C ALA A 200 -18.04 19.50 -4.75
N LEU A 201 -17.55 18.40 -5.32
CA LEU A 201 -16.13 18.04 -5.39
C LEU A 201 -15.33 19.07 -6.21
N GLU A 202 -16.03 19.87 -7.01
CA GLU A 202 -15.48 21.00 -7.77
C GLU A 202 -14.99 22.14 -6.87
N ASP A 203 -15.58 22.35 -5.67
CA ASP A 203 -15.07 23.35 -4.71
C ASP A 203 -13.90 22.80 -3.86
N ILE A 204 -13.66 21.49 -3.84
CA ILE A 204 -12.59 20.85 -3.05
C ILE A 204 -11.30 20.69 -3.87
N LEU A 205 -11.40 20.62 -5.21
CA LEU A 205 -10.28 20.39 -6.11
C LEU A 205 -9.73 21.67 -6.78
N GLU A 206 -10.38 22.84 -6.65
CA GLU A 206 -9.90 24.11 -7.21
C GLU A 206 -9.01 24.96 -6.28
N GLU A 207 -8.84 24.57 -5.00
CA GLU A 207 -7.80 25.18 -4.18
C GLU A 207 -6.48 24.45 -4.41
N ASP A 208 -5.49 25.15 -4.98
CA ASP A 208 -4.06 24.82 -5.04
C ASP A 208 -3.57 24.20 -3.72
N ARG A 209 -3.83 22.90 -3.51
CA ARG A 209 -3.14 22.11 -2.49
C ARG A 209 -1.80 21.74 -3.08
N VAL A 210 -0.87 22.68 -2.98
CA VAL A 210 0.54 22.33 -2.89
C VAL A 210 0.62 21.29 -1.78
N ALA A 211 0.79 20.02 -2.13
CA ALA A 211 1.07 18.96 -1.17
C ALA A 211 2.33 19.40 -0.42
N ASP A 212 2.14 19.96 0.77
CA ASP A 212 3.22 20.41 1.62
C ASP A 212 4.14 19.20 1.89
N ASP A 213 5.45 19.44 1.93
CA ASP A 213 6.57 18.52 2.27
C ASP A 213 6.35 17.71 3.59
N LEU A 214 5.21 17.91 4.24
CA LEU A 214 4.72 17.35 5.50
C LEU A 214 4.09 15.96 5.36
N GLU A 215 3.39 15.64 4.27
CA GLU A 215 2.72 14.33 4.14
C GLU A 215 3.74 13.21 3.90
N THR A 216 4.69 13.43 2.99
CA THR A 216 5.83 12.50 2.79
C THR A 216 6.72 12.44 4.04
N GLY A 217 6.90 13.57 4.74
CA GLY A 217 7.60 13.61 6.02
C GLY A 217 6.90 12.78 7.10
N PHE A 218 5.57 12.83 7.16
CA PHE A 218 4.76 12.11 8.14
C PHE A 218 4.98 10.60 8.07
N PHE A 219 4.97 10.00 6.86
CA PHE A 219 5.15 8.54 6.75
C PHE A 219 6.54 8.06 7.16
N LEU A 220 7.56 8.91 7.03
CA LEU A 220 8.95 8.65 7.43
C LEU A 220 9.22 8.87 8.93
N MET A 221 8.29 9.50 9.66
CA MET A 221 8.38 9.70 11.10
C MET A 221 8.24 8.38 11.88
N THR A 222 8.88 8.32 13.04
CA THR A 222 8.63 7.26 14.03
C THR A 222 7.20 7.35 14.58
N GLU A 223 6.71 6.27 15.18
CA GLU A 223 5.34 6.23 15.74
C GLU A 223 5.08 7.32 16.79
N ASP A 224 6.09 7.64 17.62
CA ASP A 224 5.99 8.70 18.63
C ASP A 224 5.94 10.09 17.98
N GLU A 225 6.71 10.31 16.91
CA GLU A 225 6.68 11.56 16.15
C GLU A 225 5.36 11.74 15.38
N LYS A 226 4.81 10.66 14.80
CA LYS A 226 3.49 10.67 14.16
C LYS A 226 2.39 11.03 15.15
N PHE A 227 2.45 10.46 16.34
CA PHE A 227 1.52 10.74 17.42
C PHE A 227 1.53 12.23 17.79
N ASP A 228 2.71 12.79 18.07
CA ASP A 228 2.87 14.19 18.46
C ASP A 228 2.48 15.14 17.31
N PHE A 229 2.81 14.78 16.07
CA PHE A 229 2.44 15.54 14.87
C PHE A 229 0.92 15.64 14.73
N LEU A 230 0.21 14.51 14.77
CA LEU A 230 -1.25 14.48 14.61
C LEU A 230 -1.96 15.14 15.79
N LEU A 231 -1.43 15.07 17.00
CA LEU A 231 -1.98 15.85 18.11
C LEU A 231 -1.95 17.36 17.85
N ASP A 232 -0.97 17.86 17.10
CA ASP A 232 -0.89 19.29 16.78
C ASP A 232 -1.66 19.68 15.51
N LYS A 233 -1.53 18.89 14.46
CA LYS A 233 -1.99 19.23 13.10
C LYS A 233 -3.15 18.38 12.59
N GLY A 234 -3.55 17.36 13.33
CA GLY A 234 -4.54 16.40 12.84
C GLY A 234 -5.90 16.98 12.40
N PRO A 235 -6.43 18.08 12.98
CA PRO A 235 -7.65 18.69 12.45
C PRO A 235 -7.53 19.16 10.99
N ASP A 236 -6.34 19.57 10.57
CA ASP A 236 -6.05 20.02 9.20
C ASP A 236 -5.81 18.81 8.25
N TYR A 237 -5.58 17.61 8.81
CA TYR A 237 -5.22 16.39 8.07
C TYR A 237 -6.03 15.17 8.55
N VAL A 238 -7.36 15.24 8.38
CA VAL A 238 -8.30 14.16 8.75
C VAL A 238 -7.88 12.79 8.22
N GLU A 239 -7.38 12.72 6.99
CA GLU A 239 -6.97 11.49 6.32
C GLU A 239 -5.77 10.83 7.02
N LEU A 240 -4.76 11.62 7.42
CA LEU A 240 -3.62 11.11 8.18
C LEU A 240 -4.00 10.64 9.58
N VAL A 241 -4.99 11.31 10.21
CA VAL A 241 -5.57 10.86 11.48
C VAL A 241 -6.26 9.50 11.30
N GLN A 242 -7.02 9.33 10.21
CA GLN A 242 -7.67 8.08 9.89
C GLN A 242 -6.67 6.95 9.66
N ASP A 243 -5.67 7.17 8.81
CA ASP A 243 -4.64 6.18 8.50
C ASP A 243 -3.85 5.75 9.73
N TYR A 244 -3.50 6.71 10.59
CA TYR A 244 -2.80 6.42 11.83
C TYR A 244 -3.63 5.55 12.78
N VAL A 245 -4.90 5.90 13.00
CA VAL A 245 -5.80 5.14 13.89
C VAL A 245 -6.08 3.74 13.34
N MET A 246 -6.29 3.61 12.03
CA MET A 246 -6.52 2.30 11.39
C MET A 246 -5.26 1.43 11.43
N GLY A 247 -4.09 2.00 11.18
CA GLY A 247 -2.82 1.28 11.28
C GLY A 247 -2.52 0.77 12.70
N LEU A 248 -2.91 1.52 13.74
CA LEU A 248 -2.86 1.03 15.12
C LEU A 248 -3.85 -0.11 15.36
N ALA A 249 -5.05 -0.04 14.76
CA ALA A 249 -6.09 -1.06 14.92
C ALA A 249 -5.69 -2.39 14.28
N GLU A 250 -5.05 -2.35 13.11
CA GLU A 250 -4.48 -3.52 12.43
C GLU A 250 -3.39 -4.21 13.25
N LYS A 251 -2.59 -3.44 13.99
CA LYS A 251 -1.57 -3.94 14.92
C LYS A 251 -2.17 -4.40 16.27
N GLU A 252 -3.49 -4.34 16.43
CA GLU A 252 -4.23 -4.58 17.66
C GLU A 252 -3.77 -3.68 18.84
N GLU A 253 -3.20 -2.51 18.55
CA GLU A 253 -2.68 -1.55 19.54
C GLU A 253 -3.78 -0.63 20.09
N PHE A 254 -4.90 -1.21 20.52
CA PHE A 254 -6.08 -0.48 21.00
C PHE A 254 -5.83 0.43 22.20
N GLU A 255 -4.83 0.11 23.04
CA GLU A 255 -4.43 0.99 24.15
C GLU A 255 -3.88 2.33 23.65
N LYS A 256 -3.13 2.34 22.55
CA LYS A 256 -2.59 3.56 21.93
C LYS A 256 -3.67 4.36 21.22
N ILE A 257 -4.64 3.69 20.59
CA ILE A 257 -5.81 4.37 20.01
C ILE A 257 -6.56 5.14 21.10
N GLN A 258 -6.75 4.54 22.28
CA GLN A 258 -7.43 5.20 23.39
C GLN A 258 -6.61 6.37 23.96
N ASP A 259 -5.29 6.23 24.09
CA ASP A 259 -4.42 7.32 24.54
C ASP A 259 -4.43 8.48 23.55
N PHE A 260 -4.34 8.18 22.25
CA PHE A 260 -4.45 9.17 21.17
C PHE A 260 -5.81 9.87 21.22
N TYR A 261 -6.91 9.11 21.23
CA TYR A 261 -8.27 9.63 21.29
C TYR A 261 -8.46 10.59 22.47
N LYS A 262 -7.94 10.23 23.65
CA LYS A 262 -8.05 11.06 24.84
C LYS A 262 -7.27 12.37 24.69
N LYS A 263 -5.99 12.31 24.34
CA LYS A 263 -5.14 13.49 24.22
C LYS A 263 -5.57 14.40 23.07
N PHE A 264 -6.05 13.82 21.97
CA PHE A 264 -6.54 14.58 20.83
C PHE A 264 -7.81 15.34 21.19
N ASN A 265 -8.80 14.69 21.82
CA ASN A 265 -10.01 15.39 22.26
C ASN A 265 -9.75 16.43 23.35
N GLU A 266 -8.76 16.22 24.23
CA GLU A 266 -8.35 17.23 25.22
C GLU A 266 -7.80 18.51 24.55
N LYS A 267 -7.26 18.39 23.34
CA LYS A 267 -6.65 19.50 22.60
C LYS A 267 -7.59 20.10 21.55
N HIS A 268 -8.46 19.28 20.96
CA HIS A 268 -9.36 19.62 19.86
C HIS A 268 -10.77 19.11 20.18
N GLU A 269 -11.47 19.79 21.09
CA GLU A 269 -12.78 19.34 21.64
C GLU A 269 -13.90 19.25 20.59
N ASP A 270 -13.81 20.01 19.49
CA ASP A 270 -14.84 20.11 18.44
C ASP A 270 -14.51 19.30 17.17
N PHE A 271 -13.48 18.45 17.19
CA PHE A 271 -13.12 17.62 16.04
C PHE A 271 -13.92 16.31 16.03
N PHE A 272 -15.18 16.42 15.61
CA PHE A 272 -16.14 15.32 15.55
C PHE A 272 -15.74 14.11 14.66
N PRO A 273 -14.97 14.26 13.57
CA PRO A 273 -14.54 13.12 12.74
C PRO A 273 -13.78 12.05 13.52
N LEU A 274 -13.01 12.42 14.54
CA LEU A 274 -12.25 11.46 15.35
C LEU A 274 -13.13 10.42 16.05
N HIS A 275 -14.35 10.79 16.45
CA HIS A 275 -15.29 9.83 17.05
C HIS A 275 -15.66 8.73 16.06
N PHE A 276 -15.93 9.10 14.81
CA PHE A 276 -16.26 8.15 13.76
C PHE A 276 -15.06 7.26 13.40
N ILE A 277 -13.88 7.86 13.22
CA ILE A 277 -12.64 7.15 12.88
C ILE A 277 -12.32 6.08 13.94
N VAL A 278 -12.35 6.45 15.22
CA VAL A 278 -12.10 5.50 16.31
C VAL A 278 -13.20 4.46 16.41
N GLY A 279 -14.47 4.84 16.21
CA GLY A 279 -15.57 3.86 16.16
C GLY A 279 -15.36 2.80 15.10
N SER A 280 -14.91 3.20 13.91
CA SER A 280 -14.59 2.31 12.80
C SER A 280 -13.45 1.34 13.12
N ALA A 281 -12.41 1.80 13.85
CA ALA A 281 -11.32 0.93 14.32
C ALA A 281 -11.79 -0.20 15.26
N TYR A 282 -12.91 -0.02 15.97
CA TYR A 282 -13.46 -1.01 16.90
C TYR A 282 -14.46 -1.98 16.27
N LEU A 283 -14.86 -1.81 15.01
CA LEU A 283 -15.94 -2.60 14.37
C LEU A 283 -15.75 -4.10 14.51
N ASN A 284 -14.53 -4.58 14.32
CA ASN A 284 -14.22 -6.01 14.33
C ASN A 284 -13.82 -6.55 15.71
N SER A 285 -13.32 -5.68 16.60
CA SER A 285 -12.75 -6.08 17.90
C SER A 285 -13.76 -5.95 19.04
N ASP A 286 -14.47 -4.82 19.12
CA ASP A 286 -15.51 -4.55 20.12
C ASP A 286 -16.66 -3.75 19.50
N PRO A 287 -17.64 -4.44 18.90
CA PRO A 287 -18.80 -3.80 18.28
C PRO A 287 -19.60 -2.91 19.24
N ALA A 288 -19.64 -3.23 20.54
CA ALA A 288 -20.34 -2.40 21.51
C ALA A 288 -19.62 -1.07 21.72
N GLN A 289 -18.29 -1.11 21.74
CA GLN A 289 -17.46 0.09 21.79
C GLN A 289 -17.58 0.92 20.50
N ALA A 290 -17.61 0.28 19.33
CA ALA A 290 -17.83 0.94 18.04
C ALA A 290 -19.16 1.71 18.01
N ILE A 291 -20.26 1.06 18.43
CA ILE A 291 -21.59 1.68 18.54
C ILE A 291 -21.54 2.89 19.47
N SER A 292 -20.88 2.79 20.64
CA SER A 292 -20.76 3.91 21.57
C SER A 292 -20.06 5.12 20.93
N TYR A 293 -19.09 4.90 20.06
CA TYR A 293 -18.41 5.98 19.33
C TYR A 293 -19.30 6.60 18.24
N PHE A 294 -20.06 5.80 17.50
CA PHE A 294 -21.01 6.33 16.51
C PHE A 294 -22.11 7.16 17.16
N GLU A 295 -22.60 6.76 18.34
CA GLU A 295 -23.52 7.58 19.13
C GLU A 295 -22.90 8.93 19.55
N LYS A 296 -21.59 8.95 19.85
CA LYS A 296 -20.89 10.21 20.14
C LYS A 296 -20.78 11.09 18.89
N THR A 297 -20.48 10.50 17.73
CA THR A 297 -20.47 11.21 16.44
C THR A 297 -21.81 11.88 16.17
N LEU A 298 -22.93 11.16 16.35
CA LEU A 298 -24.27 11.72 16.15
C LEU A 298 -24.58 12.87 17.11
N LYS A 299 -24.25 12.73 18.41
CA LYS A 299 -24.46 13.79 19.40
C LYS A 299 -23.63 15.05 19.11
N ALA A 300 -22.43 14.86 18.58
CA ALA A 300 -21.53 15.92 18.18
C ALA A 300 -22.10 16.70 16.98
N THR A 301 -22.59 16.00 15.95
CA THR A 301 -23.15 16.63 14.76
C THR A 301 -24.55 17.23 14.98
N GLU A 302 -25.31 16.75 15.97
CA GLU A 302 -26.61 17.31 16.36
C GLU A 302 -26.55 18.80 16.74
N ASN A 303 -25.43 19.27 17.29
CA ASN A 303 -25.25 20.66 17.74
C ASN A 303 -24.36 21.51 16.83
N SER A 304 -23.75 20.92 15.78
CA SER A 304 -22.84 21.64 14.89
C SER A 304 -23.59 22.48 13.86
N GLU A 305 -23.23 23.76 13.69
CA GLU A 305 -23.79 24.61 12.63
C GLU A 305 -23.33 24.22 11.22
N GLU A 306 -22.26 23.42 11.10
CA GLU A 306 -21.65 23.00 9.83
C GLU A 306 -22.46 21.93 9.09
N PHE A 307 -23.34 21.20 9.80
CA PHE A 307 -24.18 20.16 9.20
C PHE A 307 -25.60 20.68 9.02
N PRO A 308 -26.10 20.84 7.77
CA PRO A 308 -27.51 21.10 7.54
C PRO A 308 -28.42 20.01 8.12
N PRO A 309 -29.68 20.32 8.50
CA PRO A 309 -30.60 19.33 9.07
C PRO A 309 -30.79 18.06 8.22
N GLU A 310 -30.73 18.21 6.89
CA GLU A 310 -30.88 17.11 5.93
C GLU A 310 -29.70 16.12 6.02
N MET A 311 -28.46 16.63 6.03
CA MET A 311 -27.26 15.81 6.23
C MET A 311 -27.22 15.14 7.62
N ARG A 312 -27.75 15.80 8.67
CA ARG A 312 -27.85 15.18 10.00
C ARG A 312 -28.82 14.01 10.02
N GLU A 313 -29.97 14.14 9.35
CA GLU A 313 -30.93 13.06 9.24
C GLU A 313 -30.38 11.88 8.44
N GLU A 314 -29.65 12.15 7.36
CA GLU A 314 -29.01 11.11 6.55
C GLU A 314 -27.91 10.39 7.32
N LEU A 315 -27.01 11.13 7.95
CA LEU A 315 -25.96 10.57 8.82
C LEU A 315 -26.57 9.66 9.90
N LYS A 316 -27.66 10.11 10.52
CA LYS A 316 -28.39 9.32 11.52
C LYS A 316 -28.94 8.02 10.95
N ARG A 317 -29.62 8.05 9.79
CA ARG A 317 -30.14 6.83 9.14
C ARG A 317 -29.03 5.85 8.82
N ASN A 318 -27.88 6.33 8.34
CA ASN A 318 -26.74 5.49 8.00
C ASN A 318 -26.09 4.87 9.23
N MET A 319 -25.94 5.62 10.32
CA MET A 319 -25.43 5.09 11.60
C MET A 319 -26.39 4.10 12.26
N ASP A 320 -27.70 4.34 12.18
CA ASP A 320 -28.72 3.42 12.67
C ASP A 320 -28.68 2.10 11.89
N LEU A 321 -28.52 2.17 10.56
CA LEU A 321 -28.35 0.99 9.70
C LEU A 321 -27.08 0.22 10.09
N LEU A 322 -25.95 0.90 10.21
CA LEU A 322 -24.68 0.28 10.56
C LEU A 322 -24.71 -0.37 11.95
N THR A 323 -25.35 0.29 12.92
CA THR A 323 -25.59 -0.27 14.27
C THR A 323 -26.46 -1.52 14.21
N SER A 324 -27.52 -1.51 13.39
CA SER A 324 -28.40 -2.67 13.24
C SER A 324 -27.67 -3.89 12.67
N LEU A 325 -26.81 -3.68 11.66
CA LEU A 325 -25.99 -4.73 11.07
C LEU A 325 -25.00 -5.33 12.07
N LEU A 326 -24.37 -4.49 12.90
CA LEU A 326 -23.45 -4.96 13.94
C LEU A 326 -24.16 -5.79 15.02
N LEU A 327 -25.38 -5.42 15.39
CA LEU A 327 -26.19 -6.17 16.34
C LEU A 327 -26.66 -7.51 15.76
N GLU A 328 -27.06 -7.53 14.48
CA GLU A 328 -27.43 -8.76 13.77
C GLU A 328 -26.25 -9.74 13.70
N GLU A 329 -25.06 -9.28 13.29
CA GLU A 329 -23.85 -10.11 13.24
C GLU A 329 -23.45 -10.65 14.62
N ALA A 330 -23.58 -9.81 15.67
CA ALA A 330 -23.34 -10.24 17.04
C ALA A 330 -24.33 -11.33 17.49
N THR A 331 -25.61 -11.24 17.10
CA THR A 331 -26.61 -12.26 17.41
C THR A 331 -26.37 -13.57 16.65
N GLU A 332 -25.99 -13.53 15.37
CA GLU A 332 -25.66 -14.72 14.57
C GLU A 332 -24.44 -15.46 15.13
N LYS A 333 -23.37 -14.73 15.50
CA LYS A 333 -22.17 -15.32 16.14
C LYS A 333 -22.49 -16.00 17.48
N VAL A 334 -23.49 -15.52 18.22
CA VAL A 334 -23.97 -16.14 19.48
C VAL A 334 -24.79 -17.40 19.20
N GLU A 335 -25.63 -17.41 18.16
CA GLU A 335 -26.41 -18.58 17.75
C GLU A 335 -25.54 -19.70 17.16
N GLU A 336 -24.49 -19.37 16.40
CA GLU A 336 -23.49 -20.34 15.92
C GLU A 336 -22.71 -20.98 17.08
N LYS A 337 -22.21 -20.19 18.03
CA LYS A 337 -21.55 -20.73 19.24
C LYS A 337 -22.51 -21.58 20.09
N ALA A 338 -23.81 -21.23 20.14
CA ALA A 338 -24.82 -22.00 20.85
C ALA A 338 -25.19 -23.33 20.15
N THR A 339 -25.10 -23.40 18.82
CA THR A 339 -25.35 -24.61 18.04
C THR A 339 -24.15 -25.56 18.02
N GLU A 340 -22.91 -25.05 18.01
CA GLU A 340 -21.70 -25.86 18.17
C GLU A 340 -21.58 -26.48 19.58
N SER A 341 -21.88 -25.72 20.62
CA SER A 341 -21.88 -26.22 22.01
C SER A 341 -23.01 -27.25 22.26
N LYS A 342 -24.10 -27.21 21.50
CA LYS A 342 -25.14 -28.26 21.49
C LYS A 342 -24.71 -29.52 20.73
N LYS A 343 -23.88 -29.42 19.67
CA LYS A 343 -23.29 -30.58 18.98
C LYS A 343 -22.23 -31.29 19.85
N GLY A 344 -21.46 -30.55 20.65
CA GLY A 344 -20.47 -31.12 21.58
C GLY A 344 -21.06 -31.92 22.76
N LYS A 345 -22.35 -31.75 23.10
CA LYS A 345 -22.99 -32.43 24.24
C LYS A 345 -23.66 -33.77 23.91
N LYS A 346 -23.70 -34.20 22.64
CA LYS A 346 -24.36 -35.46 22.22
C LYS A 346 -23.45 -36.68 22.12
N THR A 347 -22.15 -36.56 22.34
CA THR A 347 -21.17 -37.67 22.28
C THR A 347 -20.54 -37.98 23.63
N CYS A 348 -21.35 -38.22 24.66
CA CYS A 348 -20.87 -38.90 25.87
C CYS A 348 -22.02 -39.60 26.60
N LYS A 349 -22.39 -40.80 26.14
CA LYS A 349 -22.97 -41.87 26.96
C LYS A 349 -23.20 -43.14 26.12
N SER A 350 -22.29 -44.11 26.26
CA SER A 350 -22.60 -45.49 26.69
C SER A 350 -21.49 -46.44 26.26
N GLY A 351 -20.90 -47.16 27.21
CA GLY A 351 -20.01 -48.28 26.88
C GLY A 351 -19.12 -48.71 28.03
N LYS A 352 -19.70 -49.24 29.13
CA LYS A 352 -18.92 -49.97 30.15
C LYS A 352 -19.58 -51.32 30.43
N LYS A 353 -18.87 -52.38 29.99
CA LYS A 353 -18.71 -53.74 30.61
C LYS A 353 -19.97 -54.64 30.71
N ILE A 354 -19.98 -55.97 30.59
CA ILE A 354 -19.01 -57.10 30.61
C ILE A 354 -19.79 -58.35 30.12
N SER A 355 -19.15 -59.37 29.51
CA SER A 355 -19.21 -60.78 30.01
C SER A 355 -18.40 -61.78 29.16
N LYS A 356 -17.48 -62.45 29.85
CA LYS A 356 -16.84 -63.72 29.49
C LYS A 356 -17.86 -64.86 29.67
N LYS A 357 -17.89 -65.83 28.74
CA LYS A 357 -17.87 -67.25 29.08
C LYS A 357 -17.51 -68.13 27.88
N SER A 358 -16.56 -69.01 28.14
CA SER A 358 -16.02 -70.14 27.37
C SER A 358 -17.02 -71.30 27.25
N PHE A 359 -16.90 -72.11 26.18
CA PHE A 359 -16.84 -73.58 26.26
C PHE A 359 -16.22 -74.17 24.97
N GLU A 360 -15.35 -75.17 25.17
CA GLU A 360 -14.65 -76.00 24.19
C GLU A 360 -15.59 -76.97 23.46
N ASN A 361 -15.26 -77.43 22.23
CA ASN A 361 -14.57 -78.70 21.96
C ASN A 361 -14.72 -79.24 20.52
N LYS A 362 -13.60 -79.80 20.04
CA LYS A 362 -13.39 -80.98 19.15
C LYS A 362 -13.73 -80.95 17.64
N ALA A 363 -12.64 -81.07 16.87
CA ALA A 363 -12.30 -82.10 15.87
C ALA A 363 -13.43 -82.85 15.12
N ASP A 364 -13.31 -82.91 13.79
CA ASP A 364 -12.96 -84.15 13.08
C ASP A 364 -12.80 -83.92 11.55
N SER A 365 -11.79 -84.62 10.98
CA SER A 365 -11.53 -84.99 9.57
C SER A 365 -11.08 -83.93 8.56
#